data_AF-A0A2B4VCX1-F1
#
_entry.id   AF-A0A2B4VCX1-F1
#
_cell.length_a   1.000
_cell.length_b   1.000
_cell.length_c   1.000
_cell.angle_alpha   90.00
_cell.angle_beta   90.00
_cell.angle_gamma   90.00
#
_symmetry.space_group_name_H-M   'P 1'
#
loop_
_entity.id
_entity.type
_entity.pdbx_description
1 polymer ?
#
loop_
_entity_poly.entity_id
_entity_poly.type
_entity_poly.pdbx_seq_one_letter_code
_entity_poly.pdbx_strand_id
1 'polypeptide(L)'
;MKKKSLALVLAAGMAVTTFGGTGSAFADSKNVLSTKKYNETVQSPEFISGDLTGATGKKAESVVFDYLNAAKGDYKLGEKSAQDSFKVKQVKKDAVTDSTVVRMQQVYEGVPVWGSTQVAHVSKDGSLKVLSGTVAPDLDKKEKLKNKNKIEGAKAIEIAQQDLGVTPKYEVEPKADLYVYQNGEETTYAYVVNLNFLDPSPGNYYYFIEAESGKVLNKFNTIDHVTNDDKSPVKQEAPKQDAKAVVKPVTGTNKVGTGKGVLGDTKSLNTTLSGSSYYLQDNTRGATIFTYDAKNRSTLPGTLWADADNVFNAAYDAAAVDAHYYAGKTYDYYKATFNRNSINDAGAPLKSTVHYGSNYNNAFWNGSQMVYGDGDGVTFTSLSGGIDVIGHELTHAVTENSSNLIYQNESGALNEAISDIFGTLVEFYDNRNPDWEIGEDIYTPGKAGDALRSMSDPAKYGDPDHYSKRYTGSSDNGGVHTNSGIINKQAYLLANGGTHSGVTVTGIGKDKLGAIYYRANTQYFTQSTTFSQARAGAVQAAADLYGATSAEVAAVKQSFSAVGVN
;
A
#
# COMPACT_ATOMS: atom_id res chain seq x y z
N MET A 1 -10.48 -57.53 57.55
CA MET A 1 -9.35 -57.04 58.38
C MET A 1 -8.15 -56.77 57.48
N LYS A 2 -7.49 -55.61 57.69
CA LYS A 2 -6.18 -55.16 57.16
C LYS A 2 -6.15 -54.80 55.65
N LYS A 3 -6.21 -53.50 55.28
CA LYS A 3 -5.19 -52.41 55.30
C LYS A 3 -4.03 -52.61 54.32
N LYS A 4 -3.93 -51.72 53.33
CA LYS A 4 -2.79 -50.79 52.98
C LYS A 4 -2.86 -50.43 51.47
N SER A 5 -3.30 -49.21 51.10
CA SER A 5 -2.49 -47.99 50.77
C SER A 5 -1.77 -48.09 49.44
N LEU A 6 -1.59 -47.10 48.57
CA LEU A 6 -2.01 -45.71 48.38
C LEU A 6 -1.27 -45.33 47.07
N ALA A 7 -1.92 -44.74 46.06
CA ALA A 7 -1.22 -43.95 45.05
C ALA A 7 -2.19 -42.94 44.44
N LEU A 8 -1.99 -41.69 44.82
CA LEU A 8 -2.60 -40.52 44.24
C LEU A 8 -1.77 -40.15 43.01
N VAL A 9 -2.38 -40.03 41.83
CA VAL A 9 -1.82 -39.23 40.73
C VAL A 9 -2.95 -38.35 40.21
N LEU A 10 -2.82 -37.06 40.51
CA LEU A 10 -3.55 -35.98 39.85
C LEU A 10 -2.94 -35.81 38.45
N ALA A 11 -3.76 -35.90 37.40
CA ALA A 11 -3.45 -35.30 36.12
C ALA A 11 -4.73 -34.62 35.62
N ALA A 12 -4.72 -33.30 35.72
CA ALA A 12 -5.75 -32.41 35.23
C ALA A 12 -5.87 -32.53 33.72
N GLY A 13 -7.12 -32.50 33.24
CA GLY A 13 -7.42 -32.44 31.82
C GLY A 13 -6.99 -31.10 31.21
N MET A 14 -6.59 -31.15 29.96
CA MET A 14 -6.80 -30.03 29.04
C MET A 14 -7.62 -30.56 27.88
N ALA A 15 -8.87 -30.10 27.86
CA ALA A 15 -9.74 -30.19 26.71
C ALA A 15 -9.11 -29.39 25.57
N VAL A 16 -8.90 -30.07 24.45
CA VAL A 16 -8.56 -29.45 23.17
C VAL A 16 -9.80 -28.66 22.74
N THR A 17 -9.79 -27.34 22.89
CA THR A 17 -10.75 -26.48 22.20
C THR A 17 -10.28 -26.33 20.76
N THR A 18 -10.78 -27.22 19.91
CA THR A 18 -10.88 -27.02 18.47
C THR A 18 -11.72 -25.77 18.21
N PHE A 19 -11.13 -24.72 17.64
CA PHE A 19 -11.91 -23.64 17.02
C PHE A 19 -12.60 -24.19 15.77
N GLY A 20 -13.80 -24.72 15.96
CA GLY A 20 -14.71 -25.11 14.89
C GLY A 20 -15.30 -23.87 14.22
N GLY A 21 -15.25 -23.85 12.89
CA GLY A 21 -16.06 -22.95 12.10
C GLY A 21 -17.54 -23.29 12.19
N THR A 22 -18.37 -22.24 12.27
CA THR A 22 -19.76 -22.07 11.80
C THR A 22 -20.29 -20.81 12.50
N GLY A 23 -20.85 -19.79 11.87
CA GLY A 23 -21.21 -19.62 10.47
C GLY A 23 -21.39 -18.15 10.16
N SER A 24 -21.48 -17.86 8.87
CA SER A 24 -21.90 -16.57 8.32
C SER A 24 -23.24 -16.15 8.92
N ALA A 25 -23.21 -15.30 9.95
CA ALA A 25 -24.27 -14.35 10.17
C ALA A 25 -24.12 -13.29 9.09
N PHE A 26 -24.83 -13.50 7.97
CA PHE A 26 -24.89 -12.55 6.87
C PHE A 26 -25.22 -11.16 7.42
N ALA A 27 -24.33 -10.19 7.18
CA ALA A 27 -24.63 -8.79 7.42
C ALA A 27 -25.74 -8.40 6.44
N ASP A 28 -26.97 -8.39 6.96
CA ASP A 28 -28.13 -7.73 6.38
C ASP A 28 -27.77 -6.26 6.08
N SER A 29 -28.50 -5.60 5.18
CA SER A 29 -28.27 -4.21 4.75
C SER A 29 -28.38 -3.14 5.87
N LYS A 30 -28.39 -3.54 7.14
CA LYS A 30 -28.58 -2.76 8.37
C LYS A 30 -27.31 -2.07 8.89
N ASN A 31 -26.14 -2.43 8.36
CA ASN A 31 -24.85 -1.92 8.86
C ASN A 31 -24.30 -0.72 8.08
N VAL A 32 -25.02 -0.23 7.07
CA VAL A 32 -24.60 0.96 6.31
C VAL A 32 -24.92 2.21 7.12
N LEU A 33 -23.90 3.02 7.42
CA LEU A 33 -24.11 4.28 8.13
C LEU A 33 -24.61 5.34 7.15
N SER A 34 -25.55 6.18 7.58
CA SER A 34 -25.92 7.37 6.79
C SER A 34 -24.82 8.43 6.97
N THR A 35 -24.00 8.62 5.94
CA THR A 35 -22.91 9.61 5.94
C THR A 35 -22.92 10.35 4.61
N LYS A 36 -22.78 11.68 4.65
CA LYS A 36 -22.50 12.50 3.46
C LYS A 36 -21.31 13.40 3.77
N LYS A 37 -20.20 13.15 3.09
CA LYS A 37 -19.01 14.01 3.09
C LYS A 37 -18.97 14.79 1.79
N TYR A 38 -18.66 16.06 1.93
CA TYR A 38 -18.64 17.02 0.85
C TYR A 38 -17.25 17.59 0.72
N ASN A 39 -16.72 17.60 -0.49
CA ASN A 39 -15.45 18.22 -0.77
C ASN A 39 -15.67 19.72 -0.97
N GLU A 40 -15.19 20.54 -0.05
CA GLU A 40 -15.39 21.99 -0.10
C GLU A 40 -14.69 22.67 -1.29
N THR A 41 -13.59 22.09 -1.78
CA THR A 41 -12.82 22.65 -2.91
C THR A 41 -13.54 22.46 -4.23
N VAL A 42 -13.98 21.25 -4.55
CA VAL A 42 -14.71 20.99 -5.82
C VAL A 42 -16.22 21.21 -5.69
N GLN A 43 -16.71 21.36 -4.45
CA GLN A 43 -18.13 21.46 -4.11
C GLN A 43 -18.92 20.30 -4.73
N SER A 44 -18.52 19.07 -4.39
CA SER A 44 -19.23 17.86 -4.76
C SER A 44 -19.12 16.81 -3.64
N PRO A 45 -20.04 15.84 -3.57
CA PRO A 45 -19.91 14.76 -2.62
C PRO A 45 -18.68 13.89 -2.93
N GLU A 46 -17.95 13.51 -1.88
CA GLU A 46 -16.72 12.70 -2.00
C GLU A 46 -16.81 11.35 -1.26
N PHE A 47 -17.81 11.20 -0.40
CA PHE A 47 -18.25 9.95 0.19
C PHE A 47 -19.72 10.07 0.60
N ILE A 48 -20.58 9.21 0.09
CA ILE A 48 -21.95 9.08 0.55
C ILE A 48 -22.23 7.62 0.86
N SER A 49 -22.89 7.36 1.99
CA SER A 49 -23.39 6.04 2.36
C SER A 49 -24.79 6.14 2.97
N GLY A 50 -25.60 5.10 2.81
CA GLY A 50 -26.98 4.99 3.28
C GLY A 50 -27.85 4.24 2.28
N ASP A 51 -29.18 4.34 2.39
CA ASP A 51 -30.10 3.81 1.38
C ASP A 51 -30.23 4.80 0.21
N LEU A 52 -29.21 4.86 -0.66
CA LEU A 52 -29.12 5.89 -1.71
C LEU A 52 -30.12 5.66 -2.85
N THR A 53 -30.50 4.41 -3.09
CA THR A 53 -31.58 4.03 -4.02
C THR A 53 -32.45 2.93 -3.40
N GLY A 54 -33.63 2.70 -4.00
CA GLY A 54 -34.44 1.51 -3.70
C GLY A 54 -33.88 0.22 -4.33
N ALA A 55 -34.40 -0.93 -3.88
CA ALA A 55 -34.10 -2.25 -4.42
C ALA A 55 -34.51 -2.37 -5.90
N THR A 56 -33.74 -3.13 -6.68
CA THR A 56 -33.93 -3.26 -8.13
C THR A 56 -33.26 -4.52 -8.68
N GLY A 57 -33.78 -5.07 -9.78
CA GLY A 57 -33.17 -6.20 -10.49
C GLY A 57 -32.11 -5.83 -11.53
N LYS A 58 -31.72 -4.54 -11.61
CA LYS A 58 -30.73 -4.05 -12.58
C LYS A 58 -29.32 -4.54 -12.23
N LYS A 59 -28.44 -4.56 -13.24
CA LYS A 59 -27.01 -4.75 -13.03
C LYS A 59 -26.45 -3.62 -12.14
N ALA A 60 -25.47 -3.94 -11.30
CA ALA A 60 -24.94 -3.01 -10.30
C ALA A 60 -24.43 -1.71 -10.94
N GLU A 61 -23.70 -1.80 -12.04
CA GLU A 61 -23.15 -0.67 -12.79
C GLU A 61 -24.27 0.22 -13.34
N SER A 62 -25.39 -0.37 -13.79
CA SER A 62 -26.56 0.38 -14.23
C SER A 62 -27.22 1.13 -13.08
N VAL A 63 -27.30 0.54 -11.88
CA VAL A 63 -27.82 1.22 -10.68
C VAL A 63 -26.95 2.44 -10.35
N VAL A 64 -25.63 2.29 -10.41
CA VAL A 64 -24.68 3.37 -10.14
C VAL A 64 -24.81 4.50 -11.17
N PHE A 65 -24.91 4.17 -12.46
CA PHE A 65 -25.08 5.17 -13.50
C PHE A 65 -26.43 5.89 -13.42
N ASP A 66 -27.52 5.18 -13.12
CA ASP A 66 -28.83 5.80 -12.93
C ASP A 66 -28.80 6.80 -11.76
N TYR A 67 -28.17 6.42 -10.65
CA TYR A 67 -27.98 7.32 -9.50
C TYR A 67 -27.16 8.57 -9.87
N LEU A 68 -26.00 8.39 -10.51
CA LEU A 68 -25.14 9.50 -10.91
C LEU A 68 -25.81 10.43 -11.93
N ASN A 69 -26.63 9.90 -12.85
CA ASN A 69 -27.41 10.72 -13.77
C ASN A 69 -28.47 11.55 -13.05
N ALA A 70 -29.16 10.97 -12.06
CA ALA A 70 -30.13 11.68 -11.25
C ALA A 70 -29.46 12.75 -10.37
N ALA A 71 -28.28 12.45 -9.82
CA ALA A 71 -27.48 13.33 -8.97
C ALA A 71 -26.46 14.18 -9.74
N LYS A 72 -26.55 14.28 -11.08
CA LYS A 72 -25.50 14.88 -11.91
C LYS A 72 -25.17 16.33 -11.55
N GLY A 73 -26.15 17.08 -11.04
CA GLY A 73 -25.99 18.46 -10.58
C GLY A 73 -25.12 18.54 -9.34
N ASP A 74 -25.33 17.65 -8.36
CA ASP A 74 -24.56 17.58 -7.12
C ASP A 74 -23.10 17.20 -7.38
N TYR A 75 -22.87 16.29 -8.34
CA TYR A 75 -21.53 15.86 -8.76
C TYR A 75 -20.91 16.75 -9.84
N LYS A 76 -21.63 17.77 -10.32
CA LYS A 76 -21.16 18.69 -11.37
C LYS A 76 -20.62 17.96 -12.60
N LEU A 77 -21.33 16.95 -13.09
CA LEU A 77 -20.90 16.16 -14.26
C LEU A 77 -21.14 16.87 -15.61
N GLY A 78 -21.69 18.09 -15.58
CA GLY A 78 -21.99 18.87 -16.77
C GLY A 78 -23.17 18.29 -17.57
N GLU A 79 -23.11 18.44 -18.88
CA GLU A 79 -24.16 17.97 -19.80
C GLU A 79 -24.06 16.46 -20.13
N LYS A 80 -22.90 15.83 -19.86
CA LYS A 80 -22.63 14.43 -20.18
C LYS A 80 -23.38 13.46 -19.25
N SER A 81 -23.74 12.29 -19.79
CA SER A 81 -24.29 11.20 -18.98
C SER A 81 -23.21 10.57 -18.09
N ALA A 82 -23.61 9.88 -17.04
CA ALA A 82 -22.69 9.09 -16.22
C ALA A 82 -21.95 8.01 -17.06
N GLN A 83 -22.60 7.46 -18.08
CA GLN A 83 -22.02 6.47 -18.99
C GLN A 83 -20.91 7.08 -19.87
N ASP A 84 -21.03 8.36 -20.23
CA ASP A 84 -20.01 9.09 -20.98
C ASP A 84 -18.89 9.61 -20.07
N SER A 85 -19.21 9.85 -18.79
CA SER A 85 -18.29 10.43 -17.79
C SER A 85 -17.51 9.38 -17.00
N PHE A 86 -17.87 8.09 -17.06
CA PHE A 86 -17.20 7.05 -16.29
C PHE A 86 -17.01 5.75 -17.09
N LYS A 87 -15.85 5.11 -16.91
CA LYS A 87 -15.58 3.74 -17.37
C LYS A 87 -15.50 2.79 -16.19
N VAL A 88 -16.28 1.71 -16.24
CA VAL A 88 -16.17 0.61 -15.26
C VAL A 88 -14.81 -0.07 -15.43
N LYS A 89 -14.06 -0.18 -14.34
CA LYS A 89 -12.74 -0.83 -14.28
C LYS A 89 -12.82 -2.22 -13.70
N GLN A 90 -13.67 -2.42 -12.71
CA GLN A 90 -13.81 -3.70 -12.02
C GLN A 90 -15.22 -3.83 -11.42
N VAL A 91 -15.71 -5.06 -11.42
CA VAL A 91 -16.97 -5.44 -10.76
C VAL A 91 -16.67 -6.74 -10.00
N LYS A 92 -16.73 -6.69 -8.67
CA LYS A 92 -16.38 -7.82 -7.80
C LYS A 92 -17.46 -8.01 -6.73
N LYS A 93 -17.75 -9.26 -6.37
CA LYS A 93 -18.59 -9.58 -5.22
C LYS A 93 -17.80 -9.39 -3.93
N ASP A 94 -18.40 -8.71 -2.97
CA ASP A 94 -17.88 -8.59 -1.60
C ASP A 94 -18.48 -9.70 -0.73
N ALA A 95 -17.63 -10.60 -0.26
CA ALA A 95 -18.07 -11.74 0.56
C ALA A 95 -18.54 -11.33 1.96
N VAL A 96 -18.17 -10.14 2.46
CA VAL A 96 -18.55 -9.68 3.80
C VAL A 96 -20.00 -9.18 3.82
N THR A 97 -20.38 -8.35 2.85
CA THR A 97 -21.72 -7.73 2.80
C THR A 97 -22.66 -8.34 1.77
N ASP A 98 -22.20 -9.32 0.98
CA ASP A 98 -22.89 -9.86 -0.21
C ASP A 98 -23.23 -8.79 -1.27
N SER A 99 -22.58 -7.63 -1.18
CA SER A 99 -22.70 -6.54 -2.13
C SER A 99 -21.89 -6.80 -3.39
N THR A 100 -22.19 -6.05 -4.43
CA THR A 100 -21.39 -5.94 -5.65
C THR A 100 -20.65 -4.61 -5.61
N VAL A 101 -19.33 -4.67 -5.60
CA VAL A 101 -18.44 -3.51 -5.64
C VAL A 101 -18.13 -3.17 -7.09
N VAL A 102 -18.40 -1.93 -7.48
CA VAL A 102 -18.14 -1.39 -8.81
C VAL A 102 -17.07 -0.31 -8.69
N ARG A 103 -15.88 -0.54 -9.26
CA ARG A 103 -14.82 0.47 -9.36
C ARG A 103 -14.88 1.13 -10.73
N MET A 104 -14.82 2.45 -10.76
CA MET A 104 -14.94 3.27 -11.98
C MET A 104 -13.81 4.29 -12.06
N GLN A 105 -13.48 4.65 -13.30
CA GLN A 105 -12.55 5.72 -13.65
C GLN A 105 -13.35 6.85 -14.29
N GLN A 106 -13.26 8.08 -13.79
CA GLN A 106 -13.83 9.23 -14.49
C GLN A 106 -13.08 9.45 -15.80
N VAL A 107 -13.81 9.77 -16.87
CA VAL A 107 -13.28 10.09 -18.19
C VAL A 107 -13.94 11.34 -18.75
N TYR A 108 -13.24 12.02 -19.65
CA TYR A 108 -13.78 13.10 -20.47
C TYR A 108 -13.41 12.84 -21.93
N GLU A 109 -14.41 12.76 -22.80
CA GLU A 109 -14.23 12.38 -24.22
C GLU A 109 -13.38 11.10 -24.41
N GLY A 110 -13.56 10.14 -23.48
CA GLY A 110 -12.85 8.86 -23.49
C GLY A 110 -11.44 8.88 -22.85
N VAL A 111 -10.89 10.06 -22.54
CA VAL A 111 -9.60 10.28 -21.89
C VAL A 111 -9.76 10.18 -20.37
N PRO A 112 -8.95 9.37 -19.65
CA PRO A 112 -9.05 9.24 -18.19
C PRO A 112 -8.68 10.53 -17.46
N VAL A 113 -9.38 10.82 -16.37
CA VAL A 113 -9.08 11.91 -15.45
C VAL A 113 -8.14 11.40 -14.36
N TRP A 114 -6.94 11.96 -14.26
CA TRP A 114 -5.94 11.52 -13.28
C TRP A 114 -6.47 11.65 -11.84
N GLY A 115 -6.33 10.59 -11.05
CA GLY A 115 -6.75 10.55 -9.64
C GLY A 115 -8.26 10.51 -9.38
N SER A 116 -9.10 10.76 -10.39
CA SER A 116 -10.55 10.68 -10.20
C SER A 116 -11.09 9.28 -10.48
N THR A 117 -11.09 8.47 -9.43
CA THR A 117 -11.69 7.13 -9.41
C THR A 117 -12.78 7.03 -8.36
N GLN A 118 -13.75 6.15 -8.59
CA GLN A 118 -14.90 5.97 -7.73
C GLN A 118 -15.08 4.50 -7.37
N VAL A 119 -15.58 4.25 -6.17
CA VAL A 119 -16.05 2.93 -5.75
C VAL A 119 -17.49 3.03 -5.30
N ALA A 120 -18.32 2.13 -5.81
CA ALA A 120 -19.71 2.02 -5.42
C ALA A 120 -20.01 0.63 -4.87
N HIS A 121 -20.89 0.56 -3.87
CA HIS A 121 -21.36 -0.70 -3.29
C HIS A 121 -22.86 -0.83 -3.54
N VAL A 122 -23.25 -1.83 -4.31
CA VAL A 122 -24.65 -2.16 -4.59
C VAL A 122 -24.99 -3.44 -3.84
N SER A 123 -25.91 -3.38 -2.87
CA SER A 123 -26.27 -4.53 -2.05
C SER A 123 -26.93 -5.64 -2.85
N LYS A 124 -27.11 -6.80 -2.21
CA LYS A 124 -27.74 -8.00 -2.81
C LYS A 124 -29.11 -7.74 -3.43
N ASP A 125 -29.91 -6.86 -2.83
CA ASP A 125 -31.24 -6.46 -3.31
C ASP A 125 -31.20 -5.45 -4.47
N GLY A 126 -30.00 -5.05 -4.91
CA GLY A 126 -29.76 -4.11 -5.98
C GLY A 126 -29.82 -2.63 -5.57
N SER A 127 -29.98 -2.30 -4.29
CA SER A 127 -29.92 -0.90 -3.84
C SER A 127 -28.48 -0.39 -3.73
N LEU A 128 -28.23 0.85 -4.13
CA LEU A 128 -26.95 1.51 -3.95
C LEU A 128 -26.80 1.93 -2.49
N LYS A 129 -25.71 1.50 -1.87
CA LYS A 129 -25.42 1.73 -0.45
C LYS A 129 -24.31 2.73 -0.20
N VAL A 130 -23.26 2.70 -1.02
CA VAL A 130 -22.09 3.57 -0.87
C VAL A 130 -21.65 4.06 -2.24
N LEU A 131 -21.24 5.33 -2.32
CA LEU A 131 -20.47 5.89 -3.42
C LEU A 131 -19.33 6.74 -2.83
N SER A 132 -18.10 6.36 -3.12
CA SER A 132 -16.87 7.00 -2.64
C SER A 132 -15.99 7.44 -3.79
N GLY A 133 -15.33 8.59 -3.64
CA GLY A 133 -14.38 9.14 -4.60
C GLY A 133 -14.76 10.55 -5.05
N THR A 134 -13.75 11.39 -5.26
CA THR A 134 -13.92 12.78 -5.67
C THR A 134 -13.92 12.88 -7.19
N VAL A 135 -14.95 13.53 -7.75
CA VAL A 135 -15.06 13.81 -9.18
C VAL A 135 -14.34 15.11 -9.53
N ALA A 136 -13.71 15.17 -10.70
CA ALA A 136 -13.32 16.44 -11.30
C ALA A 136 -14.56 17.12 -11.89
N PRO A 137 -14.94 18.32 -11.41
CA PRO A 137 -16.21 18.95 -11.75
C PRO A 137 -16.16 19.72 -13.07
N ASP A 138 -17.31 19.82 -13.73
CA ASP A 138 -17.61 20.73 -14.84
C ASP A 138 -16.58 20.68 -15.98
N LEU A 139 -16.12 19.48 -16.34
CA LEU A 139 -15.07 19.28 -17.35
C LEU A 139 -15.46 19.85 -18.73
N ASP A 140 -16.74 19.82 -19.08
CA ASP A 140 -17.30 20.42 -20.31
C ASP A 140 -17.20 21.95 -20.35
N LYS A 141 -17.07 22.61 -19.19
CA LYS A 141 -16.91 24.06 -19.08
C LYS A 141 -15.44 24.50 -19.07
N LYS A 142 -14.47 23.57 -19.08
CA LYS A 142 -13.04 23.90 -19.03
C LYS A 142 -12.53 24.27 -20.42
N GLU A 143 -12.25 25.55 -20.64
CA GLU A 143 -11.80 26.05 -21.96
C GLU A 143 -10.55 25.35 -22.51
N LYS A 144 -9.55 25.07 -21.65
CA LYS A 144 -8.34 24.33 -22.05
C LYS A 144 -8.65 22.92 -22.58
N LEU A 145 -9.73 22.27 -22.14
CA LEU A 145 -10.13 20.94 -22.64
C LEU A 145 -10.82 20.99 -24.01
N LYS A 146 -11.21 22.18 -24.50
CA LYS A 146 -11.74 22.34 -25.86
C LYS A 146 -10.63 22.39 -26.91
N ASN A 147 -9.37 22.61 -26.48
CA ASN A 147 -8.25 22.63 -27.38
C ASN A 147 -7.89 21.22 -27.86
N LYS A 148 -7.82 21.05 -29.18
CA LYS A 148 -7.48 19.78 -29.83
C LYS A 148 -6.02 19.68 -30.23
N ASN A 149 -5.27 20.79 -30.19
CA ASN A 149 -3.85 20.79 -30.49
C ASN A 149 -3.11 20.10 -29.34
N LYS A 150 -2.42 19.02 -29.66
CA LYS A 150 -1.62 18.24 -28.71
C LYS A 150 -0.28 17.93 -29.36
N ILE A 151 0.81 18.09 -28.62
CA ILE A 151 2.11 17.53 -28.98
C ILE A 151 2.00 16.01 -29.09
N GLU A 152 2.94 15.39 -29.81
CA GLU A 152 3.03 13.93 -29.84
C GLU A 152 3.53 13.39 -28.50
N GLY A 153 3.08 12.20 -28.10
CA GLY A 153 3.52 11.56 -26.85
C GLY A 153 5.04 11.35 -26.78
N ALA A 154 5.69 11.06 -27.93
CA ALA A 154 7.14 10.99 -28.01
C ALA A 154 7.81 12.31 -27.61
N LYS A 155 7.22 13.45 -27.99
CA LYS A 155 7.72 14.76 -27.59
C LYS A 155 7.59 15.01 -26.08
N ALA A 156 6.52 14.52 -25.46
CA ALA A 156 6.36 14.59 -24.01
C ALA A 156 7.43 13.75 -23.28
N ILE A 157 7.78 12.57 -23.80
CA ILE A 157 8.88 11.74 -23.27
C ILE A 157 10.21 12.49 -23.36
N GLU A 158 10.51 13.09 -24.52
CA GLU A 158 11.74 13.91 -24.69
C GLU A 158 11.81 15.04 -23.67
N ILE A 159 10.69 15.74 -23.42
CA ILE A 159 10.64 16.85 -22.45
C ILE A 159 10.89 16.33 -21.04
N ALA A 160 10.25 15.22 -20.63
CA ALA A 160 10.46 14.61 -19.32
C ALA A 160 11.93 14.16 -19.14
N GLN A 161 12.53 13.59 -20.18
CA GLN A 161 13.94 13.18 -20.20
C GLN A 161 14.90 14.36 -20.07
N GLN A 162 14.60 15.47 -20.77
CA GLN A 162 15.38 16.69 -20.68
C GLN A 162 15.29 17.32 -19.28
N ASP A 163 14.10 17.37 -18.69
CA ASP A 163 13.89 17.90 -17.34
C ASP A 163 14.53 17.04 -16.26
N LEU A 164 14.57 15.72 -16.44
CA LEU A 164 15.23 14.79 -15.52
C LEU A 164 16.73 15.09 -15.38
N GLY A 165 17.37 15.60 -16.44
CA GLY A 165 18.77 16.06 -16.40
C GLY A 165 19.82 14.95 -16.32
N VAL A 166 19.42 13.67 -16.39
CA VAL A 166 20.30 12.51 -16.52
C VAL A 166 19.85 11.63 -17.69
N THR A 167 20.73 10.75 -18.18
CA THR A 167 20.40 9.75 -19.20
C THR A 167 20.29 8.39 -18.53
N PRO A 168 19.09 8.01 -18.06
CA PRO A 168 18.95 6.76 -17.34
C PRO A 168 18.85 5.56 -18.27
N LYS A 169 19.18 4.38 -17.74
CA LYS A 169 18.78 3.11 -18.34
C LYS A 169 17.44 2.69 -17.75
N TYR A 170 16.41 2.65 -18.58
CA TYR A 170 15.07 2.32 -18.13
C TYR A 170 14.87 0.82 -17.87
N GLU A 171 14.25 0.52 -16.74
CA GLU A 171 13.75 -0.84 -16.44
C GLU A 171 12.48 -1.11 -17.26
N VAL A 172 11.63 -0.10 -17.40
CA VAL A 172 10.42 -0.10 -18.22
C VAL A 172 10.52 1.01 -19.25
N GLU A 173 10.35 0.68 -20.53
CA GLU A 173 10.37 1.68 -21.60
C GLU A 173 9.36 2.81 -21.30
N PRO A 174 9.79 4.08 -21.33
CA PRO A 174 8.90 5.20 -21.08
C PRO A 174 7.69 5.18 -22.01
N LYS A 175 6.53 5.44 -21.43
CA LYS A 175 5.28 5.66 -22.17
C LYS A 175 4.69 7.00 -21.79
N ALA A 176 4.02 7.63 -22.75
CA ALA A 176 3.25 8.85 -22.53
C ALA A 176 1.77 8.54 -22.71
N ASP A 177 1.05 8.43 -21.59
CA ASP A 177 -0.39 8.20 -21.59
C ASP A 177 -1.11 9.53 -21.41
N LEU A 178 -2.13 9.80 -22.22
CA LEU A 178 -2.88 11.05 -22.15
C LEU A 178 -3.93 11.00 -21.04
N TYR A 179 -3.93 12.01 -20.17
CA TYR A 179 -4.92 12.22 -19.12
C TYR A 179 -5.53 13.61 -19.19
N VAL A 180 -6.72 13.75 -18.61
CA VAL A 180 -7.18 15.03 -18.08
C VAL A 180 -6.55 15.21 -16.71
N TYR A 181 -5.83 16.31 -16.52
CA TYR A 181 -5.12 16.63 -15.29
C TYR A 181 -5.68 17.92 -14.70
N GLN A 182 -6.05 17.86 -13.43
CA GLN A 182 -6.52 18.99 -12.65
C GLN A 182 -5.43 19.41 -11.64
N ASN A 183 -5.04 20.67 -11.67
CA ASN A 183 -4.11 21.26 -10.71
C ASN A 183 -4.73 22.55 -10.15
N GLY A 184 -5.27 22.49 -8.94
CA GLY A 184 -6.12 23.56 -8.40
C GLY A 184 -7.34 23.81 -9.29
N GLU A 185 -7.53 25.05 -9.71
CA GLU A 185 -8.64 25.46 -10.58
C GLU A 185 -8.39 25.15 -12.07
N GLU A 186 -7.12 25.00 -12.47
CA GLU A 186 -6.74 24.69 -13.84
C GLU A 186 -7.00 23.21 -14.16
N THR A 187 -7.55 22.96 -15.35
CA THR A 187 -7.79 21.62 -15.86
C THR A 187 -7.39 21.58 -17.33
N THR A 188 -6.52 20.67 -17.71
CA THR A 188 -5.95 20.59 -19.06
C THR A 188 -5.70 19.14 -19.46
N TYR A 189 -5.39 18.90 -20.73
CA TYR A 189 -4.82 17.62 -21.16
C TYR A 189 -3.33 17.58 -20.81
N ALA A 190 -2.87 16.49 -20.22
CA ALA A 190 -1.47 16.27 -19.93
C ALA A 190 -1.06 14.83 -20.29
N TYR A 191 0.13 14.67 -20.85
CA TYR A 191 0.78 13.37 -20.93
C TYR A 191 1.38 13.04 -19.57
N VAL A 192 0.99 11.91 -19.01
CA VAL A 192 1.66 11.30 -17.87
C VAL A 192 2.76 10.41 -18.41
N VAL A 193 4.00 10.79 -18.14
CA VAL A 193 5.19 10.05 -18.55
C VAL A 193 5.80 9.39 -17.32
N ASN A 194 5.92 8.06 -17.35
CA ASN A 194 6.63 7.33 -16.31
C ASN A 194 8.07 7.03 -16.74
N LEU A 195 9.02 7.50 -15.94
CA LEU A 195 10.45 7.25 -16.10
C LEU A 195 10.89 6.34 -14.93
N ASN A 196 10.95 5.04 -15.17
CA ASN A 196 11.34 4.03 -14.20
C ASN A 196 12.73 3.48 -14.53
N PHE A 197 13.69 3.73 -13.65
CA PHE A 197 15.09 3.41 -13.85
C PHE A 197 15.83 3.23 -12.52
N LEU A 198 16.98 2.59 -12.60
CA LEU A 198 17.85 2.31 -11.44
C LEU A 198 19.26 2.89 -11.61
N ASP A 199 19.58 3.24 -12.84
CA ASP A 199 20.86 3.78 -13.28
C ASP A 199 20.62 5.17 -13.89
N PRO A 200 21.37 6.22 -13.53
CA PRO A 200 22.51 6.21 -12.58
C PRO A 200 22.11 6.16 -11.10
N SER A 201 20.84 6.37 -10.78
CA SER A 201 20.28 6.25 -9.43
C SER A 201 18.82 5.77 -9.51
N PRO A 202 18.29 5.02 -8.53
CA PRO A 202 16.87 4.68 -8.46
C PRO A 202 15.95 5.88 -8.65
N GLY A 203 14.97 5.72 -9.52
CA GLY A 203 13.94 6.70 -9.76
C GLY A 203 12.72 6.06 -10.41
N ASN A 204 11.55 6.37 -9.88
CA ASN A 204 10.27 6.04 -10.50
C ASN A 204 9.45 7.32 -10.59
N TYR A 205 9.82 8.16 -11.55
CA TYR A 205 9.28 9.49 -11.73
C TYR A 205 8.00 9.45 -12.56
N TYR A 206 7.00 10.19 -12.13
CA TYR A 206 5.81 10.54 -12.89
C TYR A 206 5.88 12.00 -13.27
N TYR A 207 5.88 12.27 -14.58
CA TYR A 207 5.90 13.59 -15.17
C TYR A 207 4.54 13.93 -15.79
N PHE A 208 4.05 15.14 -15.55
CA PHE A 208 2.81 15.65 -16.13
C PHE A 208 3.17 16.76 -17.11
N ILE A 209 3.16 16.43 -18.41
CA ILE A 209 3.53 17.35 -19.47
C ILE A 209 2.26 17.89 -20.12
N GLU A 210 2.02 19.19 -20.07
CA GLU A 210 0.85 19.82 -20.72
C GLU A 210 0.84 19.48 -22.21
N ALA A 211 -0.25 18.87 -22.66
CA ALA A 211 -0.34 18.33 -24.01
C ALA A 211 -0.32 19.45 -25.07
N GLU A 212 -0.81 20.65 -24.76
CA GLU A 212 -0.83 21.78 -25.70
C GLU A 212 0.57 22.39 -25.90
N SER A 213 1.26 22.71 -24.80
CA SER A 213 2.46 23.56 -24.81
C SER A 213 3.77 22.79 -24.61
N GLY A 214 3.71 21.57 -24.05
CA GLY A 214 4.88 20.86 -23.56
C GLY A 214 5.39 21.34 -22.21
N LYS A 215 4.67 22.23 -21.51
CA LYS A 215 5.06 22.69 -20.17
C LYS A 215 5.02 21.54 -19.15
N VAL A 216 6.06 21.39 -18.33
CA VAL A 216 6.03 20.50 -17.15
C VAL A 216 5.08 21.11 -16.10
N LEU A 217 3.97 20.44 -15.84
CA LEU A 217 2.93 20.87 -14.89
C LEU A 217 3.22 20.38 -13.47
N ASN A 218 3.73 19.16 -13.34
CA ASN A 218 4.06 18.51 -12.09
C ASN A 218 5.06 17.38 -12.36
N LYS A 219 5.83 17.00 -11.35
CA LYS A 219 6.61 15.77 -11.33
C LYS A 219 6.77 15.27 -9.91
N PHE A 220 6.82 13.96 -9.73
CA PHE A 220 7.12 13.37 -8.43
C PHE A 220 7.78 12.00 -8.57
N ASN A 221 8.57 11.61 -7.58
CA ASN A 221 9.25 10.32 -7.53
C ASN A 221 8.55 9.41 -6.52
N THR A 222 8.30 8.16 -6.88
CA THR A 222 7.68 7.18 -5.96
C THR A 222 8.70 6.27 -5.27
N ILE A 223 9.97 6.43 -5.59
CA ILE A 223 11.10 5.84 -4.85
C ILE A 223 11.79 7.02 -4.16
N ASP A 224 11.26 7.47 -3.02
CA ASP A 224 11.91 8.54 -2.25
C ASP A 224 12.85 7.96 -1.18
N HIS A 225 13.86 8.72 -0.79
CA HIS A 225 14.90 8.25 0.12
C HIS A 225 14.46 8.38 1.58
N VAL A 226 14.61 7.30 2.35
CA VAL A 226 14.39 7.26 3.81
C VAL A 226 15.38 8.14 4.61
N THR A 227 16.28 8.88 3.97
CA THR A 227 17.23 9.75 4.67
C THR A 227 16.60 11.09 5.04
N ASN A 228 16.61 11.41 6.34
CA ASN A 228 16.20 12.68 6.95
C ASN A 228 16.98 13.94 6.50
N ASP A 229 17.76 13.88 5.43
CA ASP A 229 18.53 15.03 4.95
C ASP A 229 18.22 15.34 3.49
N ASP A 230 17.43 16.40 3.31
CA ASP A 230 17.61 17.36 2.23
C ASP A 230 19.10 17.79 2.20
N LYS A 231 19.96 16.99 1.52
CA LYS A 231 21.25 17.34 0.86
C LYS A 231 22.11 16.10 0.63
N SER A 232 21.98 15.51 -0.55
CA SER A 232 23.04 15.44 -1.58
C SER A 232 22.93 14.15 -2.38
N PRO A 233 22.93 14.22 -3.72
CA PRO A 233 23.15 13.04 -4.53
C PRO A 233 24.60 12.61 -4.30
N VAL A 234 24.81 11.46 -3.65
CA VAL A 234 26.09 10.77 -3.82
C VAL A 234 26.13 10.36 -5.29
N LYS A 235 26.89 11.12 -6.09
CA LYS A 235 27.27 10.71 -7.44
C LYS A 235 28.10 9.43 -7.32
N GLN A 236 27.47 8.27 -7.42
CA GLN A 236 28.17 7.04 -7.73
C GLN A 236 28.07 6.83 -9.24
N GLU A 237 29.21 6.90 -9.92
CA GLU A 237 29.32 6.51 -11.32
C GLU A 237 29.10 5.00 -11.42
N ALA A 238 27.99 4.61 -12.04
CA ALA A 238 27.69 3.21 -12.32
C ALA A 238 28.29 2.77 -13.68
N PRO A 239 28.94 1.60 -13.76
CA PRO A 239 29.44 1.07 -15.03
C PRO A 239 28.30 0.50 -15.89
N LYS A 240 28.40 0.72 -17.20
CA LYS A 240 27.48 0.28 -18.25
C LYS A 240 27.14 -1.23 -18.14
N GLN A 241 25.86 -1.59 -18.17
CA GLN A 241 25.40 -2.98 -18.30
C GLN A 241 24.24 -3.14 -19.29
N ASP A 242 24.20 -4.34 -19.89
CA ASP A 242 23.28 -4.83 -20.94
C ASP A 242 21.92 -5.33 -20.40
N ALA A 243 21.10 -5.82 -21.34
CA ALA A 243 19.64 -6.01 -21.38
C ALA A 243 18.90 -6.74 -20.22
N LYS A 244 17.61 -6.38 -20.14
CA LYS A 244 16.49 -6.94 -19.37
C LYS A 244 16.61 -8.44 -19.06
N ALA A 245 16.84 -8.80 -17.80
CA ALA A 245 16.83 -10.19 -17.36
C ALA A 245 15.39 -10.65 -17.04
N VAL A 246 14.86 -11.51 -17.90
CA VAL A 246 13.62 -12.25 -17.65
C VAL A 246 13.83 -13.19 -16.47
N VAL A 247 12.89 -13.20 -15.52
CA VAL A 247 12.84 -14.18 -14.42
C VAL A 247 12.83 -15.59 -15.01
N LYS A 248 13.87 -16.36 -14.73
CA LYS A 248 13.94 -17.78 -15.11
C LYS A 248 13.83 -18.60 -13.84
N PRO A 249 12.63 -19.09 -13.47
CA PRO A 249 12.51 -20.02 -12.36
C PRO A 249 13.38 -21.25 -12.65
N VAL A 250 13.99 -21.79 -11.61
CA VAL A 250 14.66 -23.08 -11.72
C VAL A 250 13.61 -24.18 -11.58
N THR A 251 13.79 -25.26 -12.35
CA THR A 251 13.00 -26.48 -12.20
C THR A 251 13.76 -27.43 -11.30
N GLY A 252 13.16 -27.78 -10.18
CA GLY A 252 13.85 -28.55 -9.15
C GLY A 252 12.90 -29.14 -8.12
N THR A 253 13.47 -29.63 -7.02
CA THR A 253 12.71 -30.20 -5.89
C THR A 253 12.73 -29.23 -4.72
N ASN A 254 11.57 -29.00 -4.10
CA ASN A 254 11.50 -28.19 -2.88
C ASN A 254 12.33 -28.84 -1.75
N LYS A 255 13.11 -28.03 -1.05
CA LYS A 255 13.95 -28.39 0.09
C LYS A 255 13.76 -27.37 1.21
N VAL A 256 14.29 -27.70 2.38
CA VAL A 256 14.33 -26.77 3.51
C VAL A 256 15.80 -26.60 3.88
N GLY A 257 16.30 -25.38 3.72
CA GLY A 257 17.63 -24.95 4.16
C GLY A 257 17.57 -24.26 5.51
N THR A 258 18.73 -23.86 6.00
CA THR A 258 18.88 -23.07 7.23
C THR A 258 19.80 -21.90 6.96
N GLY A 259 19.58 -20.76 7.59
CA GLY A 259 20.47 -19.61 7.48
C GLY A 259 20.44 -18.70 8.69
N LYS A 260 21.43 -17.83 8.82
CA LYS A 260 21.47 -16.78 9.84
C LYS A 260 21.10 -15.45 9.22
N GLY A 261 20.14 -14.75 9.82
CA GLY A 261 19.71 -13.43 9.41
C GLY A 261 20.72 -12.33 9.76
N VAL A 262 20.37 -11.09 9.41
CA VAL A 262 21.17 -9.88 9.66
C VAL A 262 21.45 -9.70 11.14
N LEU A 263 20.48 -10.03 12.01
CA LEU A 263 20.60 -9.96 13.46
C LEU A 263 21.17 -11.25 14.09
N GLY A 264 21.63 -12.19 13.27
CA GLY A 264 22.28 -13.43 13.69
C GLY A 264 21.33 -14.56 14.12
N ASP A 265 20.01 -14.36 14.03
CA ASP A 265 19.02 -15.38 14.35
C ASP A 265 18.93 -16.44 13.25
N THR A 266 18.76 -17.72 13.64
CA THR A 266 18.73 -18.83 12.68
C THR A 266 17.31 -19.13 12.22
N LYS A 267 17.12 -19.21 10.89
CA LYS A 267 15.83 -19.36 10.21
C LYS A 267 15.82 -20.59 9.31
N SER A 268 14.66 -21.23 9.21
CA SER A 268 14.40 -22.27 8.19
C SER A 268 13.91 -21.61 6.91
N LEU A 269 14.49 -21.99 5.77
CA LEU A 269 14.20 -21.40 4.46
C LEU A 269 13.65 -22.46 3.51
N ASN A 270 12.53 -22.19 2.86
CA ASN A 270 12.10 -23.02 1.74
C ASN A 270 12.99 -22.71 0.53
N THR A 271 13.60 -23.73 -0.05
CA THR A 271 14.52 -23.58 -1.19
C THR A 271 14.16 -24.55 -2.31
N THR A 272 14.74 -24.36 -3.49
CA THR A 272 14.60 -25.29 -4.62
C THR A 272 15.96 -25.88 -4.98
N LEU A 273 16.13 -27.19 -4.85
CA LEU A 273 17.30 -27.91 -5.36
C LEU A 273 17.15 -28.14 -6.86
N SER A 274 18.04 -27.54 -7.65
CA SER A 274 18.11 -27.71 -9.10
C SER A 274 19.55 -28.00 -9.51
N GLY A 275 19.78 -29.13 -10.18
CA GLY A 275 21.13 -29.64 -10.42
C GLY A 275 21.83 -29.95 -9.08
N SER A 276 22.97 -29.31 -8.84
CA SER A 276 23.77 -29.44 -7.62
C SER A 276 23.69 -28.22 -6.69
N SER A 277 22.76 -27.29 -6.94
CA SER A 277 22.65 -26.03 -6.18
C SER A 277 21.26 -25.84 -5.58
N TYR A 278 21.22 -25.22 -4.42
CA TYR A 278 20.01 -24.81 -3.71
C TYR A 278 19.74 -23.35 -3.99
N TYR A 279 18.59 -23.05 -4.58
CA TYR A 279 18.19 -21.69 -4.91
C TYR A 279 17.24 -21.14 -3.85
N LEU A 280 17.36 -19.85 -3.52
CA LEU A 280 16.34 -19.12 -2.75
C LEU A 280 15.11 -18.85 -3.63
N GLN A 281 14.45 -19.95 -3.97
CA GLN A 281 13.18 -20.03 -4.67
C GLN A 281 12.26 -20.93 -3.84
N ASP A 282 11.16 -20.36 -3.36
CA ASP A 282 10.13 -21.08 -2.62
C ASP A 282 8.89 -21.28 -3.50
N ASN A 283 8.53 -22.55 -3.75
CA ASN A 283 7.34 -22.94 -4.50
C ASN A 283 6.22 -23.54 -3.62
N THR A 284 6.31 -23.40 -2.29
CA THR A 284 5.38 -24.04 -1.33
C THR A 284 4.14 -23.20 -1.04
N ARG A 285 4.14 -21.93 -1.47
CA ARG A 285 3.06 -20.96 -1.29
C ARG A 285 2.23 -20.81 -2.58
N GLY A 286 1.11 -20.10 -2.49
CA GLY A 286 0.27 -19.77 -3.64
C GLY A 286 0.88 -18.73 -4.59
N ALA A 287 2.01 -18.14 -4.19
CA ALA A 287 2.93 -17.40 -5.03
C ALA A 287 4.34 -18.00 -4.90
N THR A 288 5.14 -17.91 -5.95
CA THR A 288 6.56 -18.24 -5.86
C THR A 288 7.34 -17.05 -5.29
N ILE A 289 8.21 -17.30 -4.32
CA ILE A 289 9.08 -16.28 -3.73
C ILE A 289 10.50 -16.49 -4.26
N PHE A 290 11.12 -15.43 -4.77
CA PHE A 290 12.46 -15.44 -5.32
C PHE A 290 13.33 -14.38 -4.62
N THR A 291 14.53 -14.77 -4.20
CA THR A 291 15.54 -13.83 -3.69
C THR A 291 16.77 -13.83 -4.57
N TYR A 292 17.22 -12.63 -4.94
CA TYR A 292 18.32 -12.39 -5.87
C TYR A 292 19.44 -11.59 -5.21
N ASP A 293 20.63 -11.73 -5.78
CA ASP A 293 21.84 -11.01 -5.44
C ASP A 293 22.18 -9.98 -6.53
N ALA A 294 22.21 -8.70 -6.19
CA ALA A 294 22.67 -7.63 -7.08
C ALA A 294 24.20 -7.46 -7.10
N LYS A 295 24.94 -8.13 -6.21
CA LYS A 295 26.42 -8.14 -6.17
C LYS A 295 27.03 -6.76 -6.02
N ASN A 296 26.42 -5.92 -5.19
CA ASN A 296 26.78 -4.52 -4.98
C ASN A 296 26.70 -3.67 -6.26
N ARG A 297 25.78 -4.00 -7.16
CA ARG A 297 25.49 -3.27 -8.40
C ARG A 297 24.06 -2.77 -8.40
N SER A 298 23.73 -1.93 -9.38
CA SER A 298 22.38 -1.38 -9.58
C SER A 298 21.51 -2.20 -10.55
N THR A 299 22.04 -3.27 -11.16
CA THR A 299 21.28 -4.06 -12.15
C THR A 299 20.35 -5.06 -11.47
N LEU A 300 19.06 -4.98 -11.80
CA LEU A 300 18.02 -5.87 -11.29
C LEU A 300 17.53 -6.91 -12.30
N PRO A 301 16.94 -8.03 -11.84
CA PRO A 301 16.89 -8.46 -10.43
C PRO A 301 18.27 -8.92 -9.91
N GLY A 302 19.30 -8.97 -10.76
CA GLY A 302 20.59 -9.57 -10.43
C GLY A 302 20.59 -11.07 -10.73
N THR A 303 21.31 -11.87 -9.94
CA THR A 303 21.34 -13.33 -10.09
C THR A 303 20.50 -14.01 -9.03
N LEU A 304 19.66 -14.98 -9.40
CA LEU A 304 18.91 -15.78 -8.42
C LEU A 304 19.90 -16.41 -7.44
N TRP A 305 19.67 -16.22 -6.14
CA TRP A 305 20.61 -16.67 -5.12
C TRP A 305 20.76 -18.18 -5.17
N ALA A 306 22.01 -18.65 -5.22
CA ALA A 306 22.35 -20.06 -5.32
C ALA A 306 23.40 -20.41 -4.28
N ASP A 307 23.19 -21.52 -3.59
CA ASP A 307 24.06 -22.04 -2.55
C ASP A 307 24.39 -23.52 -2.80
N ALA A 308 25.53 -23.98 -2.28
CA ALA A 308 26.06 -25.32 -2.57
C ALA A 308 25.54 -26.41 -1.63
N ASP A 309 25.22 -26.09 -0.38
CA ASP A 309 24.95 -27.08 0.67
C ASP A 309 23.65 -26.86 1.46
N ASN A 310 22.90 -25.82 1.11
CA ASN A 310 21.63 -25.37 1.69
C ASN A 310 21.80 -24.75 3.10
N VAL A 311 22.99 -24.25 3.43
CA VAL A 311 23.35 -23.66 4.73
C VAL A 311 23.87 -22.22 4.55
N PHE A 312 22.98 -21.26 4.74
CA PHE A 312 23.16 -19.83 4.47
C PHE A 312 23.66 -19.07 5.72
N ASN A 313 24.86 -19.41 6.20
CA ASN A 313 25.42 -18.89 7.46
C ASN A 313 26.55 -17.87 7.28
N ALA A 314 26.98 -17.58 6.05
CA ALA A 314 27.99 -16.56 5.80
C ALA A 314 27.40 -15.17 6.08
N ALA A 315 28.24 -14.22 6.48
CA ALA A 315 27.80 -12.84 6.71
C ALA A 315 27.16 -12.22 5.44
N TYR A 316 27.60 -12.63 4.26
CA TYR A 316 27.01 -12.21 2.99
C TYR A 316 25.59 -12.76 2.79
N ASP A 317 25.30 -13.96 3.28
CA ASP A 317 23.97 -14.58 3.10
C ASP A 317 22.88 -13.89 3.92
N ALA A 318 23.26 -13.19 4.99
CA ALA A 318 22.35 -12.71 6.02
C ALA A 318 21.20 -11.86 5.49
N ALA A 319 21.49 -10.95 4.56
CA ALA A 319 20.48 -10.13 3.89
C ALA A 319 19.51 -10.98 3.07
N ALA A 320 20.02 -11.97 2.34
CA ALA A 320 19.20 -12.84 1.49
C ALA A 320 18.33 -13.80 2.31
N VAL A 321 18.86 -14.31 3.43
CA VAL A 321 18.12 -15.12 4.40
C VAL A 321 16.88 -14.36 4.87
N ASP A 322 17.06 -13.10 5.27
CA ASP A 322 15.99 -12.29 5.84
C ASP A 322 14.99 -11.85 4.77
N ALA A 323 15.46 -11.32 3.64
CA ALA A 323 14.59 -10.97 2.52
C ALA A 323 13.73 -12.14 2.05
N HIS A 324 14.28 -13.36 2.02
CA HIS A 324 13.54 -14.55 1.62
C HIS A 324 12.53 -15.00 2.67
N TYR A 325 12.97 -15.10 3.94
CA TYR A 325 12.13 -15.56 5.03
C TYR A 325 10.97 -14.62 5.31
N TYR A 326 11.26 -13.31 5.41
CA TYR A 326 10.25 -12.30 5.74
C TYR A 326 9.27 -12.05 4.60
N ALA A 327 9.68 -12.12 3.32
CA ALA A 327 8.71 -12.13 2.22
C ALA A 327 7.72 -13.29 2.35
N GLY A 328 8.19 -14.45 2.83
CA GLY A 328 7.36 -15.59 3.18
C GLY A 328 6.39 -15.30 4.32
N LYS A 329 6.87 -14.66 5.40
CA LYS A 329 6.03 -14.28 6.55
C LYS A 329 4.97 -13.25 6.19
N THR A 330 5.31 -12.25 5.40
CA THR A 330 4.36 -11.26 4.89
C THR A 330 3.30 -11.93 4.03
N TYR A 331 3.69 -12.82 3.11
CA TYR A 331 2.73 -13.62 2.34
C TYR A 331 1.80 -14.41 3.27
N ASP A 332 2.35 -15.11 4.26
CA ASP A 332 1.58 -15.95 5.18
C ASP A 332 0.59 -15.11 6.00
N TYR A 333 1.00 -13.93 6.49
CA TYR A 333 0.12 -13.00 7.20
C TYR A 333 -1.08 -12.59 6.34
N TYR A 334 -0.83 -12.12 5.11
CA TYR A 334 -1.91 -11.72 4.19
C TYR A 334 -2.83 -12.89 3.83
N LYS A 335 -2.26 -14.08 3.62
CA LYS A 335 -3.01 -15.27 3.26
C LYS A 335 -3.83 -15.81 4.44
N ALA A 336 -3.26 -15.89 5.64
CA ALA A 336 -3.93 -16.41 6.82
C ALA A 336 -4.99 -15.45 7.34
N THR A 337 -4.71 -14.15 7.35
CA THR A 337 -5.58 -13.14 7.95
C THR A 337 -6.69 -12.68 7.01
N PHE A 338 -6.39 -12.53 5.71
CA PHE A 338 -7.31 -11.93 4.75
C PHE A 338 -7.67 -12.83 3.57
N ASN A 339 -7.15 -14.06 3.54
CA ASN A 339 -7.23 -14.98 2.40
C ASN A 339 -6.67 -14.38 1.09
N ARG A 340 -5.87 -13.30 1.16
CA ARG A 340 -5.30 -12.65 -0.01
C ARG A 340 -4.18 -13.51 -0.59
N ASN A 341 -4.26 -13.85 -1.87
CA ASN A 341 -3.19 -14.58 -2.53
C ASN A 341 -2.15 -13.63 -3.14
N SER A 342 -1.11 -13.28 -2.38
CA SER A 342 -0.03 -12.37 -2.80
C SER A 342 -0.46 -10.93 -3.09
N ILE A 343 0.45 -10.10 -3.60
CA ILE A 343 0.28 -8.66 -3.82
C ILE A 343 -0.87 -8.30 -4.75
N ASN A 344 -1.28 -9.17 -5.66
CA ASN A 344 -2.36 -8.93 -6.63
C ASN A 344 -3.63 -9.75 -6.39
N ASP A 345 -3.72 -10.46 -5.25
CA ASP A 345 -4.81 -11.39 -4.93
C ASP A 345 -4.97 -12.56 -5.94
N ALA A 346 -3.93 -12.82 -6.74
CA ALA A 346 -3.92 -13.84 -7.79
C ALA A 346 -2.58 -14.61 -7.88
N GLY A 347 -1.76 -14.60 -6.83
CA GLY A 347 -0.54 -15.39 -6.75
C GLY A 347 0.64 -14.82 -7.55
N ALA A 348 0.68 -13.49 -7.75
CA ALA A 348 1.87 -12.86 -8.35
C ALA A 348 3.15 -13.26 -7.62
N PRO A 349 4.24 -13.60 -8.33
CA PRO A 349 5.52 -13.87 -7.71
C PRO A 349 6.03 -12.72 -6.86
N LEU A 350 6.63 -13.04 -5.71
CA LEU A 350 7.33 -12.08 -4.86
C LEU A 350 8.81 -12.13 -5.19
N LYS A 351 9.40 -10.98 -5.48
CA LYS A 351 10.81 -10.86 -5.87
C LYS A 351 11.50 -9.89 -4.94
N SER A 352 12.61 -10.33 -4.38
CA SER A 352 13.48 -9.53 -3.52
C SER A 352 14.88 -9.51 -4.12
N THR A 353 15.51 -8.34 -4.20
CA THR A 353 16.95 -8.25 -4.50
C THR A 353 17.67 -7.59 -3.35
N VAL A 354 18.71 -8.24 -2.83
CA VAL A 354 19.60 -7.71 -1.79
C VAL A 354 20.96 -7.32 -2.38
N HIS A 355 21.83 -6.70 -1.58
CA HIS A 355 23.13 -6.17 -2.01
C HIS A 355 23.00 -5.18 -3.16
N TYR A 356 21.96 -4.34 -3.11
CA TYR A 356 21.72 -3.31 -4.11
C TYR A 356 22.64 -2.11 -3.89
N GLY A 357 23.39 -1.75 -4.92
CA GLY A 357 24.34 -0.63 -4.87
C GLY A 357 25.47 -0.85 -3.84
N SER A 358 26.08 0.23 -3.37
CA SER A 358 27.12 0.19 -2.34
C SER A 358 26.81 1.21 -1.26
N ASN A 359 26.76 0.76 0.00
CA ASN A 359 26.39 1.58 1.15
C ASN A 359 25.05 2.31 0.96
N TYR A 360 24.07 1.61 0.38
CA TYR A 360 22.80 2.21 -0.02
C TYR A 360 21.83 2.21 1.16
N ASN A 361 21.54 3.40 1.69
CA ASN A 361 20.66 3.63 2.84
C ASN A 361 19.18 3.74 2.43
N ASN A 362 18.67 2.74 1.69
CA ASN A 362 17.25 2.68 1.39
C ASN A 362 16.77 1.27 0.97
N ALA A 363 15.47 1.06 1.08
CA ALA A 363 14.73 -0.05 0.49
C ALA A 363 13.56 0.53 -0.30
N PHE A 364 13.06 -0.20 -1.30
CA PHE A 364 11.92 0.26 -2.08
C PHE A 364 11.23 -0.85 -2.88
N TRP A 365 9.92 -0.68 -3.08
CA TRP A 365 9.14 -1.30 -4.16
C TRP A 365 9.28 -0.49 -5.45
N ASN A 366 9.75 -1.11 -6.54
CA ASN A 366 9.95 -0.40 -7.80
C ASN A 366 8.79 -0.53 -8.81
N GLY A 367 7.64 -1.08 -8.40
CA GLY A 367 6.53 -1.46 -9.29
C GLY A 367 6.57 -2.93 -9.76
N SER A 368 7.63 -3.68 -9.45
CA SER A 368 7.77 -5.08 -9.89
C SER A 368 8.49 -6.00 -8.91
N GLN A 369 9.32 -5.46 -8.03
CA GLN A 369 10.06 -6.20 -7.01
C GLN A 369 10.45 -5.30 -5.84
N MET A 370 10.78 -5.91 -4.70
CA MET A 370 11.42 -5.26 -3.57
C MET A 370 12.94 -5.26 -3.75
N VAL A 371 13.57 -4.18 -3.30
CA VAL A 371 15.01 -3.95 -3.43
C VAL A 371 15.55 -3.44 -2.10
N TYR A 372 16.65 -4.01 -1.63
CA TYR A 372 17.24 -3.71 -0.33
C TYR A 372 18.72 -3.35 -0.49
N GLY A 373 19.08 -2.16 -0.02
CA GLY A 373 20.46 -1.80 0.21
C GLY A 373 21.03 -2.45 1.48
N ASP A 374 22.35 -2.49 1.56
CA ASP A 374 23.06 -3.03 2.73
C ASP A 374 23.27 -2.00 3.85
N GLY A 375 22.86 -0.75 3.63
CA GLY A 375 23.17 0.35 4.53
C GLY A 375 24.66 0.71 4.53
N ASP A 376 24.99 1.84 5.15
CA ASP A 376 26.37 2.34 5.30
C ASP A 376 27.10 1.77 6.53
N GLY A 377 26.43 0.94 7.33
CA GLY A 377 26.93 0.37 8.58
C GLY A 377 26.93 1.34 9.78
N VAL A 378 26.42 2.56 9.60
CA VAL A 378 26.36 3.62 10.62
C VAL A 378 24.92 4.07 10.86
N THR A 379 24.25 4.50 9.80
CA THR A 379 22.85 4.90 9.76
C THR A 379 21.95 3.68 9.61
N PHE A 380 22.36 2.73 8.76
CA PHE A 380 21.62 1.50 8.53
C PHE A 380 22.58 0.30 8.45
N THR A 381 22.15 -0.84 8.98
CA THR A 381 22.62 -2.15 8.49
C THR A 381 21.78 -2.58 7.28
N SER A 382 21.89 -3.82 6.81
CA SER A 382 21.07 -4.28 5.69
C SER A 382 19.59 -4.15 6.01
N LEU A 383 18.86 -3.41 5.16
CA LEU A 383 17.47 -3.03 5.42
C LEU A 383 16.51 -4.22 5.36
N SER A 384 16.96 -5.34 4.77
CA SER A 384 16.22 -6.60 4.81
C SER A 384 16.14 -7.22 6.22
N GLY A 385 16.93 -6.75 7.18
CA GLY A 385 16.91 -7.24 8.56
C GLY A 385 15.61 -6.93 9.32
N GLY A 386 14.91 -5.84 8.94
CA GLY A 386 13.65 -5.41 9.54
C GLY A 386 12.45 -6.10 8.87
N ILE A 387 11.68 -6.86 9.66
CA ILE A 387 10.51 -7.55 9.12
C ILE A 387 9.39 -6.57 8.78
N ASP A 388 9.23 -5.51 9.57
CA ASP A 388 8.32 -4.41 9.33
C ASP A 388 8.66 -3.66 8.03
N VAL A 389 9.93 -3.43 7.72
CA VAL A 389 10.39 -2.84 6.44
C VAL A 389 9.96 -3.73 5.28
N ILE A 390 10.10 -5.04 5.39
CA ILE A 390 9.68 -5.95 4.31
C ILE A 390 8.16 -6.05 4.20
N GLY A 391 7.45 -6.01 5.34
CA GLY A 391 6.00 -5.87 5.37
C GLY A 391 5.53 -4.56 4.73
N HIS A 392 6.22 -3.46 5.00
CA HIS A 392 5.98 -2.11 4.46
C HIS A 392 6.14 -2.11 2.93
N GLU A 393 7.28 -2.57 2.39
CA GLU A 393 7.51 -2.60 0.94
C GLU A 393 6.48 -3.45 0.19
N LEU A 394 6.14 -4.62 0.72
CA LEU A 394 5.11 -5.48 0.12
C LEU A 394 3.70 -4.87 0.22
N THR A 395 3.46 -4.05 1.23
CA THR A 395 2.17 -3.39 1.42
C THR A 395 1.94 -2.28 0.40
N HIS A 396 2.98 -1.58 -0.07
CA HIS A 396 2.85 -0.68 -1.21
C HIS A 396 2.27 -1.39 -2.44
N ALA A 397 2.78 -2.59 -2.75
CA ALA A 397 2.27 -3.39 -3.86
C ALA A 397 0.81 -3.85 -3.63
N VAL A 398 0.42 -4.13 -2.39
CA VAL A 398 -0.99 -4.41 -2.04
C VAL A 398 -1.87 -3.18 -2.27
N THR A 399 -1.41 -1.99 -1.88
CA THR A 399 -2.10 -0.72 -2.10
C THR A 399 -2.25 -0.40 -3.58
N GLU A 400 -1.19 -0.56 -4.38
CA GLU A 400 -1.19 -0.40 -5.85
C GLU A 400 -2.26 -1.30 -6.51
N ASN A 401 -2.38 -2.55 -6.06
CA ASN A 401 -3.35 -3.52 -6.57
C ASN A 401 -4.74 -3.44 -5.90
N SER A 402 -5.02 -2.36 -5.16
CA SER A 402 -6.27 -2.17 -4.40
C SER A 402 -6.86 -0.78 -4.62
N SER A 403 -6.52 0.19 -3.77
CA SER A 403 -6.98 1.58 -3.85
C SER A 403 -6.19 2.41 -4.87
N ASN A 404 -4.94 1.99 -5.12
CA ASN A 404 -3.97 2.66 -5.95
C ASN A 404 -3.76 4.13 -5.55
N LEU A 405 -3.61 4.35 -4.24
CA LEU A 405 -3.37 5.68 -3.66
C LEU A 405 -2.20 6.38 -4.35
N ILE A 406 -2.45 7.59 -4.86
CA ILE A 406 -1.43 8.43 -5.47
C ILE A 406 -0.41 8.81 -4.41
N TYR A 407 0.87 8.62 -4.71
CA TYR A 407 1.99 8.84 -3.81
C TYR A 407 2.39 10.33 -3.72
N GLN A 408 1.40 11.19 -3.43
CA GLN A 408 1.59 12.62 -3.15
C GLN A 408 0.56 13.10 -2.12
N ASN A 409 0.93 14.12 -1.34
CA ASN A 409 0.06 14.79 -0.37
C ASN A 409 -0.61 13.77 0.59
N GLU A 410 -1.88 13.99 0.97
CA GLU A 410 -2.58 13.12 1.92
C GLU A 410 -2.79 11.69 1.42
N SER A 411 -3.01 11.46 0.12
CA SER A 411 -3.15 10.10 -0.40
C SER A 411 -1.82 9.35 -0.32
N GLY A 412 -0.69 10.04 -0.51
CA GLY A 412 0.64 9.47 -0.34
C GLY A 412 0.96 9.21 1.12
N ALA A 413 0.63 10.15 2.02
CA ALA A 413 0.80 9.95 3.46
C ALA A 413 -0.08 8.80 4.00
N LEU A 414 -1.26 8.59 3.42
CA LEU A 414 -2.10 7.44 3.71
C LEU A 414 -1.50 6.14 3.15
N ASN A 415 -0.85 6.20 1.98
CA ASN A 415 -0.13 5.06 1.40
C ASN A 415 1.00 4.61 2.34
N GLU A 416 1.85 5.55 2.78
CA GLU A 416 2.91 5.34 3.78
C GLU A 416 2.37 4.75 5.08
N ALA A 417 1.36 5.38 5.68
CA ALA A 417 0.80 4.91 6.94
C ALA A 417 0.17 3.52 6.84
N ILE A 418 -0.45 3.17 5.70
CA ILE A 418 -0.95 1.81 5.48
C ILE A 418 0.23 0.81 5.43
N SER A 419 1.33 1.16 4.77
CA SER A 419 2.54 0.35 4.74
C SER A 419 3.15 0.15 6.12
N ASP A 420 3.25 1.21 6.94
CA ASP A 420 3.69 1.11 8.35
C ASP A 420 2.74 0.24 9.19
N ILE A 421 1.43 0.48 9.11
CA ILE A 421 0.42 -0.33 9.83
C ILE A 421 0.59 -1.81 9.53
N PHE A 422 0.68 -2.19 8.26
CA PHE A 422 0.79 -3.61 7.91
C PHE A 422 2.20 -4.18 8.12
N GLY A 423 3.25 -3.36 8.00
CA GLY A 423 4.61 -3.72 8.44
C GLY A 423 4.63 -4.16 9.90
N THR A 424 4.14 -3.29 10.79
CA THR A 424 4.00 -3.57 12.22
C THR A 424 3.09 -4.78 12.49
N LEU A 425 1.95 -4.92 11.78
CA LEU A 425 1.08 -6.09 11.99
C LEU A 425 1.72 -7.41 11.53
N VAL A 426 2.56 -7.40 10.49
CA VAL A 426 3.35 -8.57 10.07
C VAL A 426 4.41 -8.90 11.12
N GLU A 427 5.05 -7.89 11.70
CA GLU A 427 5.97 -8.07 12.81
C GLU A 427 5.29 -8.71 14.03
N PHE A 428 4.12 -8.21 14.43
CA PHE A 428 3.28 -8.84 15.45
C PHE A 428 2.83 -10.26 15.11
N TYR A 429 2.69 -10.59 13.83
CA TYR A 429 2.34 -11.94 13.37
C TYR A 429 3.52 -12.90 13.49
N ASP A 430 4.73 -12.45 13.17
CA ASP A 430 5.95 -13.25 13.36
C ASP A 430 6.37 -13.33 14.84
N ASN A 431 6.05 -12.30 15.62
CA ASN A 431 6.06 -12.26 17.09
C ASN A 431 7.41 -12.61 17.73
N ARG A 432 8.51 -12.12 17.16
CA ARG A 432 9.86 -12.23 17.77
C ARG A 432 10.10 -11.10 18.77
N ASN A 433 10.11 -9.86 18.33
CA ASN A 433 10.25 -8.67 19.18
C ASN A 433 9.28 -7.55 18.75
N PRO A 434 7.97 -7.79 18.68
CA PRO A 434 7.09 -6.85 18.02
C PRO A 434 6.86 -5.58 18.83
N ASP A 435 6.89 -4.43 18.17
CA ASP A 435 6.58 -3.14 18.78
C ASP A 435 5.79 -2.19 17.85
N TRP A 436 5.86 -0.88 18.09
CA TRP A 436 5.12 0.15 17.34
C TRP A 436 6.07 1.22 16.80
N GLU A 437 7.35 0.90 16.73
CA GLU A 437 8.37 1.63 16.02
C GLU A 437 8.48 1.05 14.60
N ILE A 438 9.23 1.75 13.74
CA ILE A 438 9.48 1.32 12.36
C ILE A 438 10.99 1.35 12.12
N GLY A 439 11.56 0.25 11.67
CA GLY A 439 12.95 0.07 11.26
C GLY A 439 13.97 0.03 12.40
N GLU A 440 13.53 -0.10 13.65
CA GLU A 440 14.39 -0.19 14.85
C GLU A 440 15.39 -1.34 14.80
N ASP A 441 15.03 -2.46 14.17
CA ASP A 441 15.93 -3.60 13.96
C ASP A 441 17.13 -3.28 13.04
N ILE A 442 17.01 -2.26 12.17
CA ILE A 442 18.00 -1.96 11.11
C ILE A 442 18.57 -0.54 11.15
N TYR A 443 17.99 0.36 11.96
CA TYR A 443 18.39 1.75 12.06
C TYR A 443 19.41 1.97 13.16
N THR A 444 20.43 2.77 12.86
CA THR A 444 21.50 3.21 13.75
C THR A 444 22.06 2.09 14.64
N PRO A 445 22.71 1.04 14.08
CA PRO A 445 23.16 -0.13 14.85
C PRO A 445 24.10 0.17 16.05
N GLY A 446 24.69 1.36 16.10
CA GLY A 446 25.48 1.85 17.24
C GLY A 446 24.67 2.50 18.38
N LYS A 447 23.35 2.63 18.25
CA LYS A 447 22.45 3.28 19.20
C LYS A 447 21.23 2.40 19.43
N ALA A 448 20.96 2.10 20.70
CA ALA A 448 19.84 1.24 21.07
C ALA A 448 18.60 2.06 21.43
N GLY A 449 17.42 1.53 21.08
CA GLY A 449 16.12 2.08 21.49
C GLY A 449 15.62 3.25 20.65
N ASP A 450 16.26 3.51 19.50
CA ASP A 450 15.70 4.36 18.45
C ASP A 450 15.33 3.58 17.19
N ALA A 451 14.67 4.30 16.28
CA ALA A 451 13.96 3.78 15.13
C ALA A 451 13.84 4.92 14.10
N LEU A 452 13.39 4.58 12.90
CA LEU A 452 13.15 5.56 11.85
C LEU A 452 11.88 6.39 12.13
N ARG A 453 10.79 5.72 12.52
CA ARG A 453 9.52 6.34 12.90
C ARG A 453 8.95 5.66 14.15
N SER A 454 7.99 6.34 14.79
CA SER A 454 7.18 5.76 15.86
C SER A 454 5.72 5.96 15.51
N MET A 455 4.95 4.87 15.51
CA MET A 455 3.49 4.97 15.41
C MET A 455 2.87 5.40 16.74
N SER A 456 3.50 5.02 17.86
CA SER A 456 2.99 5.34 19.19
C SER A 456 3.25 6.79 19.60
N ASP A 457 4.37 7.38 19.19
CA ASP A 457 4.74 8.78 19.44
C ASP A 457 5.50 9.38 18.24
N PRO A 458 4.83 9.73 17.12
CA PRO A 458 5.51 10.24 15.92
C PRO A 458 6.39 11.47 16.18
N ALA A 459 6.00 12.31 17.15
CA ALA A 459 6.74 13.51 17.51
C ALA A 459 8.14 13.20 18.08
N LYS A 460 8.39 11.97 18.57
CA LYS A 460 9.71 11.46 18.97
C LYS A 460 10.76 11.62 17.87
N TYR A 461 10.35 11.50 16.61
CA TYR A 461 11.21 11.61 15.43
C TYR A 461 10.88 12.82 14.54
N GLY A 462 10.07 13.76 15.04
CA GLY A 462 9.75 15.01 14.36
C GLY A 462 8.50 14.99 13.49
N ASP A 463 7.82 13.84 13.38
CA ASP A 463 6.60 13.71 12.59
C ASP A 463 5.38 14.28 13.33
N PRO A 464 4.41 14.88 12.61
CA PRO A 464 3.14 15.31 13.20
C PRO A 464 2.32 14.13 13.72
N ASP A 465 1.80 14.28 14.93
CA ASP A 465 0.88 13.36 15.60
C ASP A 465 -0.57 13.88 15.62
N HIS A 466 -0.83 15.00 14.92
CA HIS A 466 -2.12 15.69 14.86
C HIS A 466 -2.23 16.53 13.58
N TYR A 467 -3.41 16.54 12.95
CA TYR A 467 -3.67 17.17 11.65
C TYR A 467 -3.41 18.69 11.61
N SER A 468 -3.53 19.36 12.75
CA SER A 468 -3.19 20.80 12.86
C SER A 468 -1.70 21.10 12.68
N LYS A 469 -0.83 20.08 12.80
CA LYS A 469 0.62 20.18 12.65
C LYS A 469 1.12 19.66 11.31
N ARG A 470 0.21 19.28 10.39
CA ARG A 470 0.59 18.67 9.11
C ARG A 470 1.55 19.55 8.32
N TYR A 471 2.49 18.92 7.64
CA TYR A 471 3.34 19.56 6.66
C TYR A 471 2.53 19.89 5.41
N THR A 472 2.70 21.11 4.87
CA THR A 472 1.98 21.61 3.68
C THR A 472 2.91 22.13 2.59
N GLY A 473 4.21 21.84 2.69
CA GLY A 473 5.17 22.17 1.64
C GLY A 473 5.17 21.13 0.52
N SER A 474 6.17 21.21 -0.37
CA SER A 474 6.27 20.35 -1.56
C SER A 474 7.35 19.27 -1.48
N SER A 475 8.25 19.32 -0.48
CA SER A 475 9.26 18.28 -0.28
C SER A 475 8.60 16.95 0.07
N ASP A 476 9.31 15.83 -0.14
CA ASP A 476 8.81 14.48 0.20
C ASP A 476 7.41 14.24 -0.41
N ASN A 477 7.25 14.61 -1.68
CA ASN A 477 5.99 14.55 -2.41
C ASN A 477 4.78 15.22 -1.71
N GLY A 478 5.00 16.26 -0.91
CA GLY A 478 3.98 16.85 -0.05
C GLY A 478 3.96 16.28 1.38
N GLY A 479 5.12 15.82 1.87
CA GLY A 479 5.32 15.23 3.19
C GLY A 479 4.62 13.89 3.35
N VAL A 480 4.80 12.95 2.42
CA VAL A 480 4.15 11.63 2.52
C VAL A 480 4.67 10.85 3.72
N HIS A 481 5.98 10.80 3.94
CA HIS A 481 6.57 10.14 5.11
C HIS A 481 6.28 10.96 6.37
N THR A 482 6.40 12.30 6.31
CA THR A 482 6.12 13.17 7.46
C THR A 482 4.67 13.07 7.93
N ASN A 483 3.71 13.29 7.04
CA ASN A 483 2.29 13.32 7.42
C ASN A 483 1.71 11.93 7.73
N SER A 484 2.41 10.84 7.40
CA SER A 484 2.03 9.48 7.76
C SER A 484 1.88 9.31 9.29
N GLY A 485 2.68 10.06 10.07
CA GLY A 485 2.64 10.09 11.54
C GLY A 485 1.24 10.35 12.12
N ILE A 486 0.42 11.15 11.43
CA ILE A 486 -0.95 11.48 11.87
C ILE A 486 -1.83 10.22 11.84
N ILE A 487 -1.72 9.42 10.77
CA ILE A 487 -2.49 8.19 10.61
C ILE A 487 -1.87 7.05 11.41
N ASN A 488 -0.54 6.98 11.53
CA ASN A 488 0.14 6.03 12.40
C ASN A 488 -0.28 6.20 13.87
N LYS A 489 -0.33 7.44 14.37
CA LYS A 489 -0.84 7.74 15.72
C LYS A 489 -2.30 7.35 15.88
N GLN A 490 -3.12 7.61 14.87
CA GLN A 490 -4.53 7.20 14.87
C GLN A 490 -4.66 5.68 14.96
N ALA A 491 -3.87 4.93 14.18
CA ALA A 491 -3.90 3.47 14.14
C ALA A 491 -3.43 2.86 15.47
N TYR A 492 -2.35 3.40 16.05
CA TYR A 492 -1.91 3.03 17.40
C TYR A 492 -3.02 3.23 18.43
N LEU A 493 -3.66 4.42 18.45
CA LEU A 493 -4.77 4.69 19.38
C LEU A 493 -5.96 3.76 19.15
N LEU A 494 -6.26 3.40 17.90
CA LEU A 494 -7.32 2.47 17.57
C LEU A 494 -7.00 1.06 18.10
N ALA A 495 -5.78 0.57 17.94
CA ALA A 495 -5.39 -0.75 18.45
C ALA A 495 -5.27 -0.78 19.98
N ASN A 496 -4.55 0.17 20.57
CA ASN A 496 -4.10 0.12 21.96
C ASN A 496 -4.96 0.95 22.92
N GLY A 497 -5.72 1.90 22.39
CA GLY A 497 -6.41 2.91 23.20
C GLY A 497 -5.47 3.98 23.73
N GLY A 498 -6.01 4.87 24.54
CA GLY A 498 -5.27 5.96 25.19
C GLY A 498 -5.99 7.30 25.05
N THR A 499 -5.38 8.34 25.61
CA THR A 499 -5.90 9.71 25.53
C THR A 499 -4.91 10.57 24.74
N HIS A 500 -5.38 11.22 23.69
CA HIS A 500 -4.58 12.11 22.85
C HIS A 500 -5.41 13.35 22.48
N SER A 501 -4.81 14.53 22.58
CA SER A 501 -5.49 15.82 22.32
C SER A 501 -6.85 15.98 23.03
N GLY A 502 -6.98 15.44 24.26
CA GLY A 502 -8.20 15.49 25.06
C GLY A 502 -9.30 14.48 24.67
N VAL A 503 -9.07 13.64 23.67
CA VAL A 503 -9.99 12.58 23.25
C VAL A 503 -9.47 11.24 23.77
N THR A 504 -10.34 10.49 24.47
CA THR A 504 -10.02 9.14 24.94
C THR A 504 -10.56 8.11 23.96
N VAL A 505 -9.72 7.16 23.58
CA VAL A 505 -10.02 6.06 22.67
C VAL A 505 -9.96 4.76 23.46
N THR A 506 -11.00 3.93 23.35
CA THR A 506 -10.94 2.54 23.80
C THR A 506 -10.33 1.69 22.70
N GLY A 507 -9.18 1.06 22.98
CA GLY A 507 -8.49 0.20 22.02
C GLY A 507 -9.30 -1.04 21.66
N ILE A 508 -9.27 -1.41 20.39
CA ILE A 508 -10.01 -2.58 19.84
C ILE A 508 -9.10 -3.75 19.48
N GLY A 509 -7.79 -3.59 19.66
CA GLY A 509 -6.77 -4.59 19.36
C GLY A 509 -6.32 -4.58 17.90
N LYS A 510 -5.09 -5.08 17.70
CA LYS A 510 -4.38 -5.09 16.41
C LYS A 510 -5.08 -5.89 15.30
N ASP A 511 -5.75 -7.00 15.65
CA ASP A 511 -6.45 -7.83 14.65
C ASP A 511 -7.62 -7.07 14.03
N LYS A 512 -8.37 -6.31 14.86
CA LYS A 512 -9.50 -5.51 14.38
C LYS A 512 -9.02 -4.26 13.64
N LEU A 513 -7.92 -3.64 14.07
CA LEU A 513 -7.23 -2.58 13.30
C LEU A 513 -6.92 -3.08 11.89
N GLY A 514 -6.22 -4.22 11.77
CA GLY A 514 -5.84 -4.82 10.49
C GLY A 514 -7.05 -5.13 9.61
N ALA A 515 -8.11 -5.72 10.16
CA ALA A 515 -9.34 -5.99 9.42
C ALA A 515 -10.02 -4.72 8.88
N ILE A 516 -10.09 -3.65 9.68
CA ILE A 516 -10.69 -2.37 9.28
C ILE A 516 -9.87 -1.71 8.18
N TYR A 517 -8.55 -1.58 8.34
CA TYR A 517 -7.69 -0.94 7.35
C TYR A 517 -7.58 -1.75 6.06
N TYR A 518 -7.54 -3.08 6.14
CA TYR A 518 -7.52 -3.94 4.96
C TYR A 518 -8.80 -3.76 4.14
N ARG A 519 -9.96 -3.76 4.82
CA ARG A 519 -11.25 -3.53 4.17
C ARG A 519 -11.35 -2.11 3.61
N ALA A 520 -10.93 -1.09 4.35
CA ALA A 520 -10.95 0.29 3.89
C ALA A 520 -10.11 0.47 2.61
N ASN A 521 -8.87 -0.03 2.62
CA ASN A 521 -7.97 0.02 1.47
C ASN A 521 -8.51 -0.74 0.25
N THR A 522 -9.09 -1.94 0.45
CA THR A 522 -9.53 -2.79 -0.66
C THR A 522 -10.94 -2.53 -1.16
N GLN A 523 -11.82 -1.91 -0.36
CA GLN A 523 -13.23 -1.75 -0.69
C GLN A 523 -13.71 -0.30 -0.79
N TYR A 524 -13.03 0.67 -0.17
CA TYR A 524 -13.54 2.04 -0.07
C TYR A 524 -12.60 3.08 -0.65
N PHE A 525 -11.30 2.95 -0.41
CA PHE A 525 -10.34 3.93 -0.86
C PHE A 525 -10.19 3.93 -2.40
N THR A 526 -10.02 5.14 -2.92
CA THR A 526 -9.75 5.52 -4.30
C THR A 526 -8.40 6.21 -4.40
N GLN A 527 -7.93 6.49 -5.62
CA GLN A 527 -6.59 7.02 -5.87
C GLN A 527 -6.28 8.34 -5.13
N SER A 528 -7.27 9.20 -4.95
CA SER A 528 -7.12 10.52 -4.31
C SER A 528 -7.75 10.60 -2.92
N THR A 529 -7.84 9.48 -2.20
CA THR A 529 -8.40 9.46 -0.85
C THR A 529 -7.63 10.39 0.08
N THR A 530 -8.31 11.39 0.63
CA THR A 530 -7.82 12.29 1.69
C THR A 530 -7.95 11.65 3.07
N PHE A 531 -7.39 12.27 4.11
CA PHE A 531 -7.56 11.79 5.48
C PHE A 531 -9.02 11.83 5.96
N SER A 532 -9.81 12.83 5.53
CA SER A 532 -11.25 12.87 5.87
C SER A 532 -12.03 11.74 5.18
N GLN A 533 -11.71 11.46 3.91
CA GLN A 533 -12.27 10.30 3.20
C GLN A 533 -11.80 8.98 3.82
N ALA A 534 -10.55 8.90 4.28
CA ALA A 534 -10.02 7.74 4.97
C ALA A 534 -10.80 7.43 6.26
N ARG A 535 -11.10 8.47 7.06
CA ARG A 535 -12.00 8.37 8.22
C ARG A 535 -13.36 7.80 7.83
N ALA A 536 -14.00 8.34 6.79
CA ALA A 536 -15.32 7.88 6.36
C ALA A 536 -15.29 6.41 5.90
N GLY A 537 -14.30 6.03 5.09
CA GLY A 537 -14.11 4.66 4.61
C GLY A 537 -13.79 3.67 5.74
N ALA A 538 -12.94 4.05 6.71
CA ALA A 538 -12.64 3.21 7.87
C ALA A 538 -13.84 3.04 8.81
N VAL A 539 -14.64 4.09 9.00
CA VAL A 539 -15.89 4.03 9.78
C VAL A 539 -16.88 3.08 9.10
N GLN A 540 -17.03 3.16 7.78
CA GLN A 540 -17.90 2.24 7.05
C GLN A 540 -17.37 0.81 7.07
N ALA A 541 -16.05 0.62 6.93
CA ALA A 541 -15.42 -0.70 7.04
C ALA A 541 -15.66 -1.34 8.41
N ALA A 542 -15.52 -0.58 9.51
CA ALA A 542 -15.85 -1.07 10.85
C ALA A 542 -17.33 -1.39 11.01
N ALA A 543 -18.22 -0.58 10.42
CA ALA A 543 -19.66 -0.83 10.46
C ALA A 543 -20.02 -2.13 9.74
N ASP A 544 -19.44 -2.40 8.58
CA ASP A 544 -19.67 -3.65 7.85
C ASP A 544 -19.23 -4.89 8.65
N LEU A 545 -18.06 -4.79 9.30
CA LEU A 545 -17.42 -5.91 9.99
C LEU A 545 -18.05 -6.19 11.37
N TYR A 546 -18.47 -5.15 12.09
CA TYR A 546 -18.84 -5.26 13.51
C TYR A 546 -20.23 -4.70 13.84
N GLY A 547 -20.88 -4.03 12.89
CA GLY A 547 -22.18 -3.40 13.06
C GLY A 547 -22.11 -1.88 13.21
N ALA A 548 -23.12 -1.17 12.72
CA ALA A 548 -23.16 0.29 12.69
C ALA A 548 -23.11 0.97 14.08
N THR A 549 -23.59 0.28 15.12
CA THR A 549 -23.62 0.78 16.51
C THR A 549 -22.54 0.15 17.40
N SER A 550 -21.52 -0.46 16.79
CA SER A 550 -20.48 -1.22 17.49
C SER A 550 -19.48 -0.32 18.22
N ALA A 551 -18.78 -0.89 19.19
CA ALA A 551 -17.69 -0.21 19.90
C ALA A 551 -16.53 0.11 18.94
N GLU A 552 -16.32 -0.70 17.92
CA GLU A 552 -15.32 -0.55 16.87
C GLU A 552 -15.59 0.71 16.03
N VAL A 553 -16.84 0.92 15.59
CA VAL A 553 -17.23 2.16 14.90
C VAL A 553 -16.97 3.39 15.79
N ALA A 554 -17.28 3.30 17.08
CA ALA A 554 -17.02 4.39 18.02
C ALA A 554 -15.50 4.65 18.18
N ALA A 555 -14.70 3.60 18.34
CA ALA A 555 -13.25 3.70 18.49
C ALA A 555 -12.56 4.27 17.23
N VAL A 556 -13.01 3.87 16.03
CA VAL A 556 -12.52 4.48 14.77
C VAL A 556 -12.82 5.98 14.76
N LYS A 557 -14.07 6.39 15.05
CA LYS A 557 -14.44 7.82 15.09
C LYS A 557 -13.61 8.60 16.12
N GLN A 558 -13.43 8.04 17.32
CA GLN A 558 -12.69 8.67 18.40
C GLN A 558 -11.19 8.80 18.06
N SER A 559 -10.56 7.76 17.54
CA SER A 559 -9.13 7.79 17.17
C SER A 559 -8.84 8.81 16.08
N PHE A 560 -9.66 8.91 15.03
CA PHE A 560 -9.52 9.97 14.02
C PHE A 560 -9.72 11.36 14.60
N SER A 561 -10.72 11.54 15.47
CA SER A 561 -10.93 12.83 16.16
C SER A 561 -9.76 13.19 17.09
N ALA A 562 -9.13 12.21 17.74
CA ALA A 562 -7.98 12.43 18.62
C ALA A 562 -6.76 12.99 17.89
N VAL A 563 -6.61 12.68 16.60
CA VAL A 563 -5.58 13.25 15.72
C VAL A 563 -6.08 14.42 14.87
N GLY A 564 -7.30 14.94 15.13
CA GLY A 564 -7.81 16.15 14.48
C GLY A 564 -8.34 15.97 13.05
N VAL A 565 -8.58 14.73 12.60
CA VAL A 565 -9.16 14.42 11.29
C VAL A 565 -10.66 14.19 11.45
N ASN A 566 -11.52 15.01 10.84
CA ASN A 566 -12.97 14.99 11.08
C ASN A 566 -13.85 14.67 9.88
#